data_AF-A0A1Q6LH02-F1
#
_entry.id   AF-A0A1Q6LH02-F1
#
_cell.length_a   1.000
_cell.length_b   1.000
_cell.length_c   1.000
_cell.angle_alpha   90.00
_cell.angle_beta   90.00
_cell.angle_gamma   90.00
#
_symmetry.space_group_name_H-M   'P 1'
#
loop_
_entity.id
_entity.type
_entity.pdbx_description
1 polymer ?
#
loop_
_entity_poly.entity_id
_entity_poly.type
_entity_poly.pdbx_seq_one_letter_code
_entity_poly.pdbx_strand_id
1 'polypeptide(L)'
;MLKSYEDLRKIDVSKWVEKRDGADYLNWAKVVDLLHENGAEKVYFEPVVNELTGSSLYMTEKEFKDSKGNTNQVYETAVKIVIDDIEFIQRGPVTNGSNPVKDNSMSQQRLWNCQTRLFVKGVAIRTGLGFDLWLKDELKSDKDNWEDDLSKHDIFKIKERCQQIYTQKLKQGLSVKEIAERLHKTEDEVKALFSYFDTLSNFERDLSNIDTKSR
;
A
#
# COMPACT_ATOMS: atom_id res chain seq x y z
N MET A 1 -9.28 30.30 15.89
CA MET A 1 -7.85 30.02 15.67
C MET A 1 -7.66 28.53 15.74
N LEU A 2 -7.12 27.97 14.67
CA LEU A 2 -6.84 26.55 14.55
C LEU A 2 -5.94 26.06 15.70
N LYS A 3 -6.23 24.86 16.21
CA LYS A 3 -5.39 24.20 17.21
C LYS A 3 -3.95 24.00 16.73
N SER A 4 -3.04 23.89 17.69
CA SER A 4 -1.62 23.66 17.41
C SER A 4 -1.38 22.33 16.68
N TYR A 5 -0.23 22.20 16.02
CA TYR A 5 0.19 20.97 15.36
C TYR A 5 0.12 19.74 16.29
N GLU A 6 0.65 19.89 17.50
CA GLU A 6 0.70 18.82 18.51
C GLU A 6 -0.71 18.40 18.98
N ASP A 7 -1.66 19.32 19.01
CA ASP A 7 -3.03 19.01 19.41
C ASP A 7 -3.82 18.36 18.28
N LEU A 8 -3.65 18.85 17.04
CA LEU A 8 -4.28 18.26 15.85
C LEU A 8 -3.75 16.86 15.56
N ARG A 9 -2.46 16.62 15.77
CA ARG A 9 -1.85 15.30 15.59
C ARG A 9 -2.43 14.23 16.52
N LYS A 10 -2.85 14.61 17.73
CA LYS A 10 -3.45 13.70 18.71
C LYS A 10 -4.90 13.33 18.39
N ILE A 11 -5.52 13.95 17.39
CA ILE A 11 -6.89 13.62 16.98
C ILE A 11 -6.91 12.21 16.41
N ASP A 12 -7.65 11.32 17.06
CA ASP A 12 -7.88 9.97 16.55
C ASP A 12 -8.80 10.01 15.33
N VAL A 13 -8.18 9.87 14.15
CA VAL A 13 -8.89 9.85 12.87
C VAL A 13 -9.37 8.47 12.43
N SER A 14 -9.05 7.40 13.19
CA SER A 14 -9.28 6.00 12.77
C SER A 14 -10.74 5.69 12.45
N LYS A 15 -11.68 6.40 13.06
CA LYS A 15 -13.14 6.24 12.86
C LYS A 15 -13.62 6.71 11.49
N TRP A 16 -12.83 7.52 10.79
CA TRP A 16 -13.17 8.09 9.49
C TRP A 16 -12.26 7.60 8.37
N VAL A 17 -11.42 6.62 8.66
CA VAL A 17 -10.53 5.99 7.70
C VAL A 17 -11.27 4.88 6.95
N GLU A 18 -11.16 4.90 5.63
CA GLU A 18 -11.60 3.84 4.74
C GLU A 18 -10.39 3.08 4.21
N LYS A 19 -10.52 1.76 4.01
CA LYS A 19 -9.48 1.01 3.29
C LYS A 19 -9.66 1.17 1.78
N ARG A 20 -8.61 1.61 1.10
CA ARG A 20 -8.55 1.68 -0.37
C ARG A 20 -7.24 1.09 -0.85
N ASP A 21 -7.32 0.07 -1.71
CA ASP A 21 -6.15 -0.65 -2.24
C ASP A 21 -5.16 -1.11 -1.15
N GLY A 22 -5.69 -1.53 0.01
CA GLY A 22 -4.88 -1.99 1.15
C GLY A 22 -4.33 -0.88 2.05
N ALA A 23 -4.45 0.40 1.66
CA ALA A 23 -4.00 1.55 2.43
C ALA A 23 -5.15 2.22 3.20
N ASP A 24 -4.80 2.83 4.34
CA ASP A 24 -5.72 3.60 5.17
C ASP A 24 -5.90 5.00 4.56
N TYR A 25 -7.14 5.35 4.19
CA TYR A 25 -7.46 6.61 3.51
C TYR A 25 -8.41 7.47 4.33
N LEU A 26 -7.99 8.69 4.67
CA LEU A 26 -8.84 9.72 5.25
C LEU A 26 -9.45 10.61 4.15
N ASN A 27 -10.78 10.69 4.12
CA ASN A 27 -11.51 11.44 3.10
C ASN A 27 -11.25 12.96 3.22
N TRP A 28 -11.04 13.63 2.09
CA TRP A 28 -10.75 15.07 2.05
C TRP A 28 -11.84 15.94 2.69
N ALA A 29 -13.12 15.59 2.51
CA ALA A 29 -14.22 16.36 3.07
C ALA A 29 -14.24 16.26 4.60
N LYS A 30 -13.88 15.08 5.14
CA LYS A 30 -13.75 14.94 6.59
C LYS A 30 -12.53 15.68 7.14
N VAL A 31 -11.45 15.82 6.37
CA VAL A 31 -10.32 16.68 6.75
C VAL A 31 -10.76 18.14 6.87
N VAL A 32 -11.56 18.65 5.93
CA VAL A 32 -12.13 20.01 5.99
C VAL A 32 -12.97 20.19 7.25
N ASP A 33 -13.90 19.26 7.49
CA ASP A 33 -14.78 19.25 8.65
C ASP A 33 -14.00 19.22 9.98
N LEU A 34 -12.99 18.34 10.09
CA LEU A 34 -12.11 18.27 11.26
C LEU A 34 -11.30 19.54 11.50
N LEU A 35 -10.85 20.23 10.44
CA LEU A 35 -10.16 21.51 10.60
C LEU A 35 -11.09 22.59 11.17
N HIS A 36 -12.34 22.65 10.68
CA HIS A 36 -13.35 23.57 11.22
C HIS A 36 -13.75 23.23 12.66
N GLU A 37 -13.98 21.95 12.98
CA GLU A 37 -14.23 21.48 14.36
C GLU A 37 -13.10 21.87 15.34
N ASN A 38 -11.89 22.10 14.82
CA ASN A 38 -10.70 22.44 15.60
C ASN A 38 -10.24 23.90 15.42
N GLY A 39 -11.13 24.77 14.96
CA GLY A 39 -10.98 26.22 15.08
C GLY A 39 -10.50 26.95 13.83
N ALA A 40 -10.39 26.27 12.67
CA ALA A 40 -10.22 26.94 11.39
C ALA A 40 -11.53 27.60 10.93
N GLU A 41 -11.44 28.83 10.43
CA GLU A 41 -12.57 29.58 9.89
C GLU A 41 -12.64 29.44 8.36
N LYS A 42 -11.49 29.36 7.70
CA LYS A 42 -11.38 29.26 6.24
C LYS A 42 -10.57 28.03 5.86
N VAL A 43 -11.19 27.08 5.13
CA VAL A 43 -10.50 25.88 4.64
C VAL A 43 -10.96 25.58 3.22
N TYR A 44 -10.04 25.58 2.26
CA TYR A 44 -10.31 25.15 0.89
C TYR A 44 -9.02 24.80 0.14
N PHE A 45 -9.18 24.17 -1.02
CA PHE A 45 -8.11 24.04 -1.99
C PHE A 45 -8.63 24.32 -3.40
N GLU A 46 -7.74 24.80 -4.26
CA GLU A 46 -8.03 25.08 -5.67
C GLU A 46 -6.93 24.48 -6.56
N PRO A 47 -7.28 23.91 -7.73
CA PRO A 47 -6.28 23.44 -8.69
C PRO A 47 -5.41 24.60 -9.19
N VAL A 48 -4.10 24.38 -9.28
CA VAL A 48 -3.19 25.35 -9.89
C VAL A 48 -3.13 25.10 -11.39
N VAL A 49 -3.55 26.10 -12.17
CA VAL A 49 -3.63 26.01 -13.63
C VAL A 49 -2.23 26.01 -14.26
N ASN A 50 -2.01 25.12 -15.21
CA ASN A 50 -0.87 25.12 -16.12
C ASN A 50 -1.08 26.25 -17.15
N GLU A 51 -0.22 27.27 -17.09
CA GLU A 51 -0.32 28.47 -17.95
C GLU A 51 -0.24 28.16 -19.45
N LEU A 52 0.41 27.06 -19.83
CA LEU A 52 0.54 26.67 -21.24
C LEU A 52 -0.72 26.02 -21.79
N THR A 53 -1.40 25.20 -21.00
CA THR A 53 -2.53 24.37 -21.47
C THR A 53 -3.89 24.88 -20.99
N GLY A 54 -3.93 25.75 -19.99
CA GLY A 54 -5.16 26.17 -19.30
C GLY A 54 -5.81 25.08 -18.44
N SER A 55 -5.24 23.88 -18.40
CA SER A 55 -5.70 22.75 -17.56
C SER A 55 -4.99 22.74 -16.21
N SER A 56 -5.47 21.97 -15.24
CA SER A 56 -4.74 21.70 -13.99
C SER A 56 -3.80 20.49 -14.06
N LEU A 57 -3.74 19.83 -15.22
CA LEU A 57 -2.81 18.74 -15.51
C LEU A 57 -1.48 19.28 -16.06
N TYR A 58 -0.38 18.79 -15.48
CA TYR A 58 0.98 19.02 -15.95
C TYR A 58 1.52 17.71 -16.52
N MET A 59 2.31 17.79 -17.58
CA MET A 59 2.93 16.61 -18.19
C MET A 59 4.33 16.94 -18.67
N THR A 60 5.25 15.98 -18.59
CA THR A 60 6.60 16.13 -19.12
C THR A 60 6.59 16.12 -20.65
N GLU A 61 7.38 16.99 -21.28
CA GLU A 61 7.52 16.98 -22.75
C GLU A 61 8.10 15.67 -23.29
N LYS A 62 8.90 14.98 -22.49
CA LYS A 62 9.48 13.69 -22.88
C LYS A 62 8.45 12.57 -22.81
N GLU A 63 8.19 11.96 -23.95
CA GLU A 63 7.42 10.72 -24.08
C GLU A 63 8.30 9.48 -23.86
N PHE A 64 7.67 8.39 -23.42
CA PHE A 64 8.29 7.07 -23.33
C PHE A 64 7.30 5.96 -23.69
N LYS A 65 7.80 4.80 -24.09
CA LYS A 65 6.97 3.63 -24.41
C LYS A 65 6.99 2.61 -23.27
N ASP A 66 5.82 2.06 -22.94
CA ASP A 66 5.76 0.91 -22.03
C ASP A 66 6.07 -0.41 -22.75
N SER A 67 6.13 -1.51 -22.00
CA SER A 67 6.40 -2.86 -22.53
C SER A 67 5.36 -3.37 -23.53
N LYS A 68 4.20 -2.70 -23.64
CA LYS A 68 3.13 -2.99 -24.60
C LYS A 68 3.15 -2.03 -25.80
N GLY A 69 4.15 -1.14 -25.88
CA GLY A 69 4.33 -0.17 -26.96
C GLY A 69 3.51 1.11 -26.82
N ASN A 70 2.75 1.29 -25.73
CA ASN A 70 1.94 2.49 -25.49
C ASN A 70 2.83 3.68 -25.17
N THR A 71 2.60 4.81 -25.83
CA THR A 71 3.25 6.08 -25.52
C THR A 71 2.64 6.68 -24.25
N ASN A 72 3.49 7.16 -23.34
CA ASN A 72 3.10 7.75 -22.06
C ASN A 72 3.99 8.96 -21.74
N GLN A 73 3.51 9.82 -20.84
CA GLN A 73 4.27 10.91 -20.21
C GLN A 73 4.19 10.80 -18.69
N VAL A 74 4.99 11.58 -17.97
CA VAL A 74 4.85 11.72 -16.52
C VAL A 74 3.86 12.84 -16.25
N TYR A 75 2.79 12.54 -15.51
CA TYR A 75 1.73 13.49 -15.20
C TYR A 75 1.78 13.93 -13.74
N GLU A 76 1.54 15.22 -13.52
CA GLU A 76 1.47 15.85 -12.20
C GLU A 76 0.28 16.80 -12.11
N THR A 77 -0.09 17.15 -10.88
CA THR A 77 -1.03 18.24 -10.59
C THR A 77 -0.54 19.00 -9.36
N ALA A 78 -1.03 20.22 -9.19
CA ALA A 78 -0.80 20.99 -7.98
C ALA A 78 -2.12 21.59 -7.48
N VAL A 79 -2.21 21.74 -6.16
CA VAL A 79 -3.33 22.43 -5.49
C VAL A 79 -2.77 23.53 -4.59
N LYS A 80 -3.37 24.72 -4.65
CA LYS A 80 -3.18 25.74 -3.63
C LYS A 80 -4.12 25.42 -2.48
N ILE A 81 -3.59 25.35 -1.26
CA ILE A 81 -4.31 25.02 -0.04
C ILE A 81 -4.30 26.25 0.85
N VAL A 82 -5.47 26.58 1.40
CA VAL A 82 -5.66 27.73 2.29
C VAL A 82 -6.37 27.25 3.55
N ILE A 83 -5.73 27.53 4.70
CA ILE A 83 -6.23 27.23 6.04
C ILE A 83 -5.98 28.48 6.89
N ASP A 84 -7.02 29.29 7.10
CA ASP A 84 -6.91 30.62 7.73
C ASP A 84 -5.81 31.47 7.06
N ASP A 85 -4.72 31.74 7.79
CA ASP A 85 -3.53 32.50 7.37
C ASP A 85 -2.43 31.63 6.74
N ILE A 86 -2.60 30.31 6.74
CA ILE A 86 -1.66 29.35 6.13
C ILE A 86 -2.05 29.13 4.67
N GLU A 87 -1.24 29.64 3.74
CA GLU A 87 -1.38 29.40 2.31
C GLU A 87 -0.14 28.73 1.72
N PHE A 88 -0.32 27.64 0.96
CA PHE A 88 0.80 26.96 0.30
C PHE A 88 0.34 26.14 -0.91
N ILE A 89 1.28 25.79 -1.79
CA ILE A 89 1.04 24.90 -2.92
C ILE A 89 1.58 23.51 -2.59
N GLN A 90 0.76 22.49 -2.80
CA GLN A 90 1.17 21.09 -2.77
C GLN A 90 1.11 20.52 -4.18
N ARG A 91 2.26 20.04 -4.68
CA ARG A 91 2.38 19.35 -5.97
C ARG A 91 2.61 17.86 -5.75
N GLY A 92 2.23 17.05 -6.72
CA GLY A 92 2.65 15.66 -6.77
C GLY A 92 2.23 14.93 -8.04
N PRO A 93 2.73 13.69 -8.20
CA PRO A 93 2.45 12.88 -9.38
C PRO A 93 1.02 12.35 -9.36
N VAL A 94 0.43 12.23 -10.56
CA VAL A 94 -0.85 11.56 -10.74
C VAL A 94 -0.61 10.05 -10.77
N THR A 95 -0.94 9.38 -9.66
CA THR A 95 -0.71 7.94 -9.47
C THR A 95 -1.99 7.15 -9.23
N ASN A 96 -1.95 5.88 -9.62
CA ASN A 96 -2.92 4.84 -9.26
C ASN A 96 -2.26 3.86 -8.29
N GLY A 97 -2.53 4.01 -6.99
CA GLY A 97 -1.71 3.38 -5.96
C GLY A 97 -0.25 3.83 -6.08
N SER A 98 0.66 2.86 -6.14
CA SER A 98 2.11 3.05 -6.36
C SER A 98 2.50 3.27 -7.83
N ASN A 99 1.58 3.07 -8.78
CA ASN A 99 1.88 3.13 -10.21
C ASN A 99 1.58 4.51 -10.81
N PRO A 100 2.38 5.00 -11.78
CA PRO A 100 2.01 6.18 -12.55
C PRO A 100 0.73 5.92 -13.37
N VAL A 101 -0.11 6.93 -13.53
CA VAL A 101 -1.27 6.84 -14.44
C VAL A 101 -0.78 6.87 -15.88
N LYS A 102 -1.24 5.89 -16.67
CA LYS A 102 -0.95 5.80 -18.10
C LYS A 102 -1.86 6.71 -18.91
N ASP A 103 -1.36 7.17 -20.06
CA ASP A 103 -2.08 8.10 -20.94
C ASP A 103 -3.48 7.60 -21.31
N ASN A 104 -3.58 6.34 -21.75
CA ASN A 104 -4.84 5.69 -22.13
C ASN A 104 -5.85 5.50 -20.98
N SER A 105 -5.45 5.77 -19.74
CA SER A 105 -6.28 5.64 -18.54
C SER A 105 -6.52 6.98 -17.84
N MET A 106 -5.91 8.06 -18.33
CA MET A 106 -6.04 9.39 -17.75
C MET A 106 -7.48 9.89 -17.86
N SER A 107 -8.02 10.41 -16.77
CA SER A 107 -9.39 10.92 -16.73
C SER A 107 -9.52 12.06 -15.72
N GLN A 108 -10.57 12.88 -15.87
CA GLN A 108 -10.88 13.97 -14.94
C GLN A 108 -11.05 13.45 -13.51
N GLN A 109 -11.67 12.27 -13.34
CA GLN A 109 -11.82 11.64 -12.02
C GLN A 109 -10.46 11.29 -11.40
N ARG A 110 -9.49 10.79 -12.18
CA ARG A 110 -8.14 10.49 -11.65
C ARG A 110 -7.40 11.76 -11.26
N LEU A 111 -7.54 12.81 -12.06
CA LEU A 111 -6.96 14.13 -11.76
C LEU A 111 -7.55 14.69 -10.45
N TRP A 112 -8.87 14.67 -10.30
CA TRP A 112 -9.56 15.10 -9.08
C TRP A 112 -9.17 14.27 -7.84
N ASN A 113 -9.08 12.95 -7.99
CA ASN A 113 -8.64 12.07 -6.91
C ASN A 113 -7.19 12.37 -6.48
N CYS A 114 -6.32 12.73 -7.42
CA CYS A 114 -4.97 13.17 -7.09
C CYS A 114 -4.98 14.51 -6.34
N GLN A 115 -5.74 15.50 -6.82
CA GLN A 115 -5.86 16.82 -6.19
C GLN A 115 -6.36 16.73 -4.74
N THR A 116 -7.42 15.95 -4.49
CA THR A 116 -7.93 15.70 -3.13
C THR A 116 -6.91 14.99 -2.24
N ARG A 117 -6.12 14.05 -2.79
CA ARG A 117 -5.01 13.41 -2.05
C ARG A 117 -3.91 14.41 -1.70
N LEU A 118 -3.56 15.31 -2.61
CA LEU A 118 -2.58 16.37 -2.35
C LEU A 118 -3.08 17.33 -1.27
N PHE A 119 -4.37 17.66 -1.25
CA PHE A 119 -4.96 18.42 -0.15
C PHE A 119 -4.77 17.72 1.20
N VAL A 120 -5.21 16.46 1.32
CA VAL A 120 -5.08 15.68 2.56
C VAL A 120 -3.63 15.55 3.02
N LYS A 121 -2.69 15.23 2.12
CA LYS A 121 -1.26 15.18 2.43
C LYS A 121 -0.71 16.54 2.86
N GLY A 122 -1.10 17.59 2.14
CA GLY A 122 -0.71 18.97 2.43
C GLY A 122 -1.10 19.35 3.85
N VAL A 123 -2.38 19.17 4.20
CA VAL A 123 -2.91 19.40 5.55
C VAL A 123 -2.11 18.61 6.58
N ALA A 124 -1.98 17.29 6.42
CA ALA A 124 -1.30 16.44 7.39
C ALA A 124 0.13 16.89 7.69
N ILE A 125 0.91 17.24 6.66
CA ILE A 125 2.30 17.70 6.80
C ILE A 125 2.40 19.04 7.54
N ARG A 126 1.45 19.97 7.31
CA ARG A 126 1.55 21.35 7.86
C ARG A 126 0.85 21.50 9.20
N THR A 127 -0.20 20.72 9.46
CA THR A 127 -1.05 20.87 10.65
C THR A 127 -0.99 19.66 11.58
N GLY A 128 -0.44 18.53 11.15
CA GLY A 128 -0.35 17.30 11.95
C GLY A 128 -1.63 16.46 11.92
N LEU A 129 -2.76 17.01 11.45
CA LEU A 129 -4.03 16.30 11.38
C LEU A 129 -3.94 15.07 10.48
N GLY A 130 -4.11 13.88 11.07
CA GLY A 130 -4.02 12.61 10.35
C GLY A 130 -2.60 12.21 9.92
N PHE A 131 -1.56 12.91 10.39
CA PHE A 131 -0.17 12.63 10.01
C PHE A 131 0.29 11.22 10.46
N ASP A 132 -0.21 10.74 11.60
CA ASP A 132 0.14 9.41 12.11
C ASP A 132 -0.39 8.25 11.24
N LEU A 133 -1.38 8.47 10.36
CA LEU A 133 -1.77 7.47 9.36
C LEU A 133 -0.60 7.22 8.39
N TRP A 134 0.02 8.29 7.92
CA TRP A 134 1.15 8.23 7.00
C TRP A 134 2.40 7.66 7.66
N LEU A 135 2.71 8.06 8.90
CA LEU A 135 3.84 7.50 9.63
C LEU A 135 3.69 5.99 9.83
N LYS A 136 2.49 5.50 10.16
CA LYS A 136 2.25 4.06 10.31
C LYS A 136 2.44 3.32 8.99
N ASP A 137 1.99 3.89 7.87
CA ASP A 137 2.09 3.24 6.57
C ASP A 137 3.54 3.24 6.03
N GLU A 138 4.29 4.33 6.18
CA GLU A 138 5.73 4.36 5.84
C GLU A 138 6.53 3.36 6.70
N LEU A 139 6.20 3.25 8.00
CA LEU A 139 6.82 2.26 8.89
C LEU A 139 6.37 0.81 8.60
N LYS A 140 5.21 0.60 7.97
CA LYS A 140 4.76 -0.72 7.50
C LYS A 140 5.46 -1.11 6.20
N SER A 141 5.65 -0.20 5.24
CA SER A 141 6.32 -0.52 3.97
C SER A 141 7.76 -1.02 4.16
N ASP A 142 8.46 -0.56 5.20
CA ASP A 142 9.77 -1.10 5.58
C ASP A 142 9.69 -2.55 6.10
N LYS A 143 8.56 -2.95 6.69
CA LYS A 143 8.33 -4.31 7.21
C LYS A 143 7.71 -5.24 6.17
N ASP A 144 6.96 -4.70 5.21
CA ASP A 144 6.23 -5.46 4.18
C ASP A 144 7.05 -5.82 2.93
N ASN A 145 8.31 -5.40 2.87
CA ASN A 145 9.29 -5.91 1.90
C ASN A 145 9.73 -7.37 2.18
N TRP A 146 8.89 -8.15 2.89
CA TRP A 146 9.14 -9.56 3.21
C TRP A 146 8.82 -10.50 2.05
N GLU A 147 7.95 -10.11 1.11
CA GLU A 147 7.57 -10.97 -0.02
C GLU A 147 8.77 -11.29 -0.94
N ASP A 148 9.76 -10.38 -1.00
CA ASP A 148 10.98 -10.53 -1.80
C ASP A 148 12.21 -10.95 -0.95
N ASP A 149 12.09 -10.98 0.39
CA ASP A 149 13.17 -11.36 1.29
C ASP A 149 13.12 -12.86 1.61
N LEU A 150 13.80 -13.65 0.78
CA LEU A 150 13.87 -15.11 0.89
C LEU A 150 14.34 -15.60 2.27
N SER A 151 15.10 -14.79 3.02
CA SER A 151 15.59 -15.16 4.36
C SER A 151 14.51 -15.17 5.44
N LYS A 152 13.34 -14.54 5.16
CA LYS A 152 12.20 -14.46 6.08
C LYS A 152 11.15 -15.55 5.86
N HIS A 153 11.30 -16.39 4.83
CA HIS A 153 10.42 -17.53 4.60
C HIS A 153 10.78 -18.69 5.53
N ASP A 154 9.83 -19.12 6.35
CA ASP A 154 10.00 -20.28 7.23
C ASP A 154 9.26 -21.50 6.65
N ILE A 155 10.01 -22.49 6.19
CA ILE A 155 9.50 -23.75 5.65
C ILE A 155 8.63 -24.53 6.66
N PHE A 156 8.88 -24.38 7.96
CA PHE A 156 8.08 -24.99 9.01
C PHE A 156 6.75 -24.27 9.22
N LYS A 157 6.68 -22.95 8.97
CA LYS A 157 5.38 -22.23 8.95
C LYS A 157 4.51 -22.67 7.79
N ILE A 158 5.11 -23.00 6.64
CA ILE A 158 4.38 -23.60 5.51
C ILE A 158 3.89 -25.00 5.88
N LYS A 159 4.75 -25.83 6.49
CA LYS A 159 4.38 -27.17 7.00
C LYS A 159 3.20 -27.10 7.97
N GLU A 160 3.25 -26.18 8.93
CA GLU A 160 2.21 -25.94 9.94
C GLU A 160 0.87 -25.59 9.25
N ARG A 161 0.88 -24.66 8.29
CA ARG A 161 -0.33 -24.30 7.51
C ARG A 161 -0.92 -25.50 6.78
N CYS A 162 -0.10 -26.32 6.13
CA CYS A 162 -0.55 -27.54 5.46
C CYS A 162 -1.16 -28.55 6.45
N GLN A 163 -0.55 -28.72 7.62
CA GLN A 163 -1.06 -29.60 8.68
C GLN A 163 -2.40 -29.09 9.27
N GLN A 164 -2.56 -27.78 9.44
CA GLN A 164 -3.82 -27.19 9.89
C GLN A 164 -4.95 -27.45 8.90
N ILE A 165 -4.71 -27.23 7.60
CA ILE A 165 -5.70 -27.54 6.54
C ILE A 165 -6.03 -29.03 6.53
N TYR A 166 -5.03 -29.90 6.59
CA TYR A 166 -5.21 -31.35 6.64
C TYR A 166 -6.05 -31.77 7.86
N THR A 167 -5.72 -31.25 9.05
CA THR A 167 -6.47 -31.50 10.29
C THR A 167 -7.91 -30.99 10.21
N GLN A 168 -8.13 -29.84 9.56
CA GLN A 168 -9.48 -29.31 9.34
C GLN A 168 -10.30 -30.25 8.44
N LYS A 169 -9.70 -30.87 7.42
CA LYS A 169 -10.37 -31.85 6.57
C LYS A 169 -10.76 -33.11 7.34
N LEU A 170 -9.91 -33.57 8.24
CA LEU A 170 -10.25 -34.67 9.16
C LEU A 170 -11.43 -34.28 10.07
N LYS A 171 -11.43 -33.06 10.64
CA LYS A 171 -12.55 -32.55 11.46
C LYS A 171 -13.86 -32.39 10.68
N GLN A 172 -13.78 -32.18 9.36
CA GLN A 172 -14.94 -32.14 8.46
C GLN A 172 -15.49 -33.53 8.12
N GLY A 173 -14.95 -34.60 8.72
CA GLY A 173 -15.45 -35.96 8.59
C GLY A 173 -14.80 -36.78 7.48
N LEU A 174 -13.79 -36.23 6.77
CA LEU A 174 -13.02 -37.01 5.80
C LEU A 174 -12.03 -37.91 6.54
N SER A 175 -11.98 -39.18 6.14
CA SER A 175 -10.92 -40.09 6.54
C SER A 175 -9.61 -39.80 5.80
N VAL A 176 -8.50 -40.31 6.33
CA VAL A 176 -7.17 -40.23 5.69
C VAL A 176 -7.21 -40.82 4.28
N LYS A 177 -7.89 -41.96 4.11
CA LYS A 177 -8.07 -42.64 2.83
C LYS A 177 -8.80 -41.76 1.82
N GLU A 178 -9.92 -41.14 2.21
CA GLU A 178 -10.68 -40.27 1.31
C GLU A 178 -9.91 -39.01 0.92
N ILE A 179 -9.10 -38.46 1.84
CA ILE A 179 -8.21 -37.33 1.52
C ILE A 179 -7.16 -37.77 0.49
N ALA A 180 -6.53 -38.92 0.70
CA ALA A 180 -5.51 -39.46 -0.21
C ALA A 180 -6.10 -39.73 -1.61
N GLU A 181 -7.27 -40.39 -1.69
CA GLU A 181 -7.98 -40.65 -2.95
C GLU A 181 -8.32 -39.35 -3.70
N ARG A 182 -8.83 -38.33 -2.99
CA ARG A 182 -9.14 -37.01 -3.58
C ARG A 182 -7.90 -36.23 -4.03
N LEU A 183 -6.74 -36.51 -3.43
CA LEU A 183 -5.46 -35.93 -3.85
C LEU A 183 -4.77 -36.76 -4.94
N HIS A 184 -5.38 -37.87 -5.38
CA HIS A 184 -4.79 -38.84 -6.30
C HIS A 184 -3.44 -39.39 -5.78
N LYS A 185 -3.42 -39.76 -4.49
CA LYS A 185 -2.25 -40.25 -3.75
C LYS A 185 -2.64 -41.43 -2.86
N THR A 186 -1.63 -42.17 -2.42
CA THR A 186 -1.72 -43.15 -1.33
C THR A 186 -1.62 -42.46 0.03
N GLU A 187 -2.09 -43.11 1.10
CA GLU A 187 -1.99 -42.57 2.45
C GLU A 187 -0.53 -42.35 2.89
N ASP A 188 0.37 -43.24 2.45
CA ASP A 188 1.80 -43.15 2.77
C ASP A 188 2.47 -41.99 2.03
N GLU A 189 2.09 -41.73 0.77
CA GLU A 189 2.56 -40.54 0.04
C GLU A 189 2.11 -39.25 0.72
N VAL A 190 0.87 -39.18 1.23
CA VAL A 190 0.38 -38.00 1.96
C VAL A 190 1.19 -37.76 3.23
N LYS A 191 1.54 -38.82 3.98
CA LYS A 191 2.40 -38.70 5.16
C LYS A 191 3.83 -38.28 4.79
N ALA A 192 4.38 -38.86 3.73
CA ALA A 192 5.73 -38.55 3.25
C ALA A 192 5.88 -37.10 2.78
N LEU A 193 4.83 -36.50 2.22
CA LEU A 193 4.86 -35.08 1.82
C LEU A 193 5.17 -34.15 3.00
N PHE A 194 4.74 -34.50 4.23
CA PHE A 194 5.07 -33.70 5.40
C PHE A 194 6.53 -33.86 5.84
N SER A 195 7.16 -35.02 5.61
CA SER A 195 8.58 -35.22 5.95
C SER A 195 9.51 -34.51 4.96
N TYR A 196 9.07 -34.25 3.72
CA TYR A 196 9.86 -33.48 2.75
C TYR A 196 10.19 -32.07 3.22
N PHE A 197 9.34 -31.43 4.03
CA PHE A 197 9.66 -30.14 4.65
C PHE A 197 10.90 -30.23 5.54
N ASP A 198 11.03 -31.32 6.32
CA ASP A 198 12.19 -31.55 7.18
C ASP A 198 13.43 -31.88 6.33
N THR A 199 13.28 -32.69 5.29
CA THR A 199 14.36 -33.03 4.36
C THR A 199 14.91 -31.80 3.65
N LEU A 200 14.04 -30.93 3.14
CA LEU A 200 14.43 -29.70 2.46
C LEU A 200 15.09 -28.71 3.40
N SER A 201 14.58 -28.55 4.63
CA SER A 201 15.19 -27.68 5.63
C SER A 201 16.61 -28.14 6.01
N ASN A 202 16.81 -29.45 6.18
CA ASN A 202 18.14 -30.00 6.44
C ASN A 202 19.08 -29.79 5.24
N PHE A 203 18.59 -30.04 4.02
CA PHE A 203 19.36 -29.81 2.80
C PHE A 203 19.81 -28.35 2.65
N GLU A 204 18.93 -27.39 2.90
CA GLU A 204 19.25 -25.95 2.87
C GLU A 204 20.32 -25.58 3.91
N ARG A 205 20.19 -26.10 5.14
CA ARG A 205 21.19 -25.89 6.19
C ARG A 205 22.55 -26.47 5.80
N ASP A 206 22.57 -27.69 5.28
CA ASP A 206 23.81 -28.37 4.89
C ASP A 206 24.48 -27.65 3.71
N LEU A 207 23.69 -27.21 2.72
CA LEU A 207 24.14 -26.41 1.58
C LEU A 207 24.76 -25.09 2.02
N SER A 208 24.14 -24.40 2.99
CA SER A 208 24.63 -23.12 3.52
C SER A 208 25.94 -23.25 4.30
N ASN A 209 26.25 -24.45 4.80
CA ASN A 209 27.44 -24.73 5.60
C ASN A 209 28.61 -25.30 4.77
N ILE A 210 28.48 -25.39 3.43
CA ILE A 210 29.59 -25.83 2.58
C ILE A 210 30.67 -24.75 2.54
N ASP A 211 31.85 -25.05 3.09
CA ASP A 211 33.02 -24.15 2.99
C ASP A 211 33.57 -24.14 1.56
N THR A 212 33.63 -22.95 0.96
CA THR A 212 34.13 -22.73 -0.40
C THR A 212 35.64 -22.49 -0.47
N LYS A 213 36.32 -22.38 0.68
CA LYS A 213 37.75 -22.02 0.76
C LYS A 213 38.75 -23.15 0.51
N SER A 214 38.30 -24.33 0.08
CA SER A 214 39.19 -25.48 -0.22
C SER A 214 39.31 -25.75 -1.72
N ARG A 215 39.36 -24.70 -2.55
CA ARG A 215 39.76 -24.77 -3.96
C ARG A 215 40.86 -23.77 -4.25
#